data_AF-A0A0S9R123-F1
#
_entry.id   AF-A0A0S9R123-F1
#
_cell.length_a   1.000
_cell.length_b   1.000
_cell.length_c   1.000
_cell.angle_alpha   90.00
_cell.angle_beta   90.00
_cell.angle_gamma   90.00
#
_symmetry.space_group_name_H-M   'P 1'
#
loop_
_entity.id
_entity.type
_entity.pdbx_description
1 polymer ?
#
loop_
_entity_poly.entity_id
_entity_poly.type
_entity_poly.pdbx_seq_one_letter_code
_entity_poly.pdbx_strand_id
1 'polypeptide(L)'
;MTTSQVPAHRPPSAKERAAKVLPGPVVAGLDRAVFGLRRSRVRAAHAVLGKAGLNIVKRADYYSTLPVLSEIEDTRERWDRPSALVGLDLDVDALTATLRGLAQRWEPEFAATTGEYLQNTGRGFGPGYPELDARTLYYVLREHKPRRYLEVGSGLSTYYASLAAQQNAAEGSPLSLTCIEPYPFDALRTLPDFELVEGFVQDVPLTTFENLEDGDVLFIDSSHALKIDSDVAYLFLEVLPRLAPGVHVHIHDVHFPYNTPFPADTWLFGERWPVYWNEAMVVQTFLAFNSAFEVTLSTPLVRHHDESALVDLLDDYVPLADDPNPPSSLWIRRVR
;
A
#
# COMPACT_ATOMS: atom_id res chain seq x y z
N MET A 1 35.37 0.33 20.53
CA MET A 1 35.75 -0.86 21.33
C MET A 1 34.51 -1.72 21.50
N THR A 2 34.25 -2.61 20.55
CA THR A 2 33.13 -3.55 20.56
C THR A 2 33.58 -4.82 21.27
N THR A 3 33.02 -5.08 22.44
CA THR A 3 33.19 -6.32 23.19
C THR A 3 32.59 -7.46 22.36
N SER A 4 33.46 -8.25 21.73
CA SER A 4 33.13 -9.55 21.18
C SER A 4 32.64 -10.44 22.33
N GLN A 5 31.32 -10.59 22.45
CA GLN A 5 30.74 -11.62 23.30
C GLN A 5 31.00 -12.97 22.63
N VAL A 6 31.94 -13.73 23.21
CA VAL A 6 32.10 -15.17 22.96
C VAL A 6 30.73 -15.83 23.12
N PRO A 7 30.27 -16.70 22.18
CA PRO A 7 29.00 -17.37 22.35
C PRO A 7 29.07 -18.25 23.61
N ALA A 8 28.23 -17.95 24.60
CA ALA A 8 28.10 -18.77 25.79
C ALA A 8 27.77 -20.21 25.37
N HIS A 9 28.52 -21.18 25.91
CA HIS A 9 28.35 -22.60 25.63
C HIS A 9 26.88 -22.99 25.90
N ARG A 10 26.10 -23.28 24.85
CA ARG A 10 24.68 -23.61 25.02
C ARG A 10 24.57 -24.91 25.83
N PRO A 11 23.71 -24.98 26.86
CA PRO A 11 23.49 -26.21 27.58
C PRO A 11 22.97 -27.30 26.62
N PRO A 12 23.41 -28.56 26.78
CA PRO A 12 23.00 -29.65 25.89
C PRO A 12 21.48 -29.81 25.93
N SER A 13 20.89 -29.93 24.74
CA SER A 13 19.47 -30.13 24.52
C SER A 13 18.98 -31.43 25.19
N ALA A 14 17.67 -31.53 25.41
CA ALA A 14 17.07 -32.76 25.93
C ALA A 14 17.39 -33.99 25.06
N LYS A 15 17.48 -33.80 23.73
CA LYS A 15 17.86 -34.85 22.77
C LYS A 15 19.32 -35.28 22.96
N GLU A 16 20.25 -34.33 23.08
CA GLU A 16 21.68 -34.63 23.31
C GLU A 16 21.93 -35.31 24.66
N ARG A 17 21.15 -34.95 25.69
CA ARG A 17 21.19 -35.63 26.99
C ARG A 17 20.63 -37.05 26.89
N ALA A 18 19.52 -37.25 26.19
CA ALA A 18 18.93 -38.57 25.96
C ALA A 18 19.86 -39.49 25.14
N ALA A 19 20.55 -38.95 24.14
CA ALA A 19 21.50 -39.69 23.29
C ALA A 19 22.71 -40.25 24.04
N LYS A 20 23.02 -39.73 25.24
CA LYS A 20 24.10 -40.25 26.09
C LYS A 20 23.72 -41.51 26.88
N VAL A 21 22.43 -41.80 27.01
CA VAL A 21 21.93 -42.85 27.94
C VAL A 21 20.99 -43.84 27.25
N LEU A 22 20.38 -43.48 26.11
CA LEU A 22 19.38 -44.30 25.42
C LEU A 22 19.87 -44.75 24.03
N PRO A 23 19.45 -45.95 23.56
CA PRO A 23 19.74 -46.41 22.20
C PRO A 23 19.18 -45.46 21.13
N GLY A 24 19.92 -45.28 20.03
CA GLY A 24 19.57 -44.37 18.92
C GLY A 24 18.11 -44.45 18.42
N PRO A 25 17.53 -45.65 18.20
CA PRO A 25 16.13 -45.78 17.79
C PRO A 25 15.13 -45.23 18.81
N VAL A 26 15.42 -45.37 20.11
CA VAL A 26 14.58 -44.86 21.21
C VAL A 26 14.64 -43.33 21.25
N VAL A 27 15.84 -42.75 21.10
CA VAL A 27 16.03 -41.29 21.01
C VAL A 27 15.29 -40.71 19.81
N ALA A 28 15.35 -41.37 18.65
CA ALA A 28 14.64 -40.95 17.45
C ALA A 28 13.10 -41.09 17.57
N GLY A 29 12.62 -42.08 18.33
CA GLY A 29 11.20 -42.23 18.67
C GLY A 29 10.70 -41.11 19.59
N LEU A 30 11.45 -40.82 20.66
CA LEU A 30 11.15 -39.73 21.59
C LEU A 30 11.19 -38.36 20.92
N ASP A 31 12.19 -38.11 20.06
CA ASP A 31 12.30 -36.85 19.30
C ASP A 31 11.10 -36.65 18.38
N ARG A 32 10.65 -37.70 17.67
CA ARG A 32 9.43 -37.66 16.86
C ARG A 32 8.18 -37.41 17.71
N ALA A 33 8.05 -38.04 18.87
CA ALA A 33 6.92 -37.83 19.76
C ALA A 33 6.88 -36.40 20.32
N VAL A 34 8.02 -35.87 20.78
CA VAL A 34 8.16 -34.49 21.27
C VAL A 34 7.85 -33.49 20.15
N PHE A 35 8.36 -33.72 18.94
CA PHE A 35 8.07 -32.88 17.78
C PHE A 35 6.57 -32.91 17.43
N GLY A 36 5.95 -34.09 17.43
CA GLY A 36 4.52 -34.27 17.22
C GLY A 36 3.67 -33.51 18.25
N LEU A 37 3.99 -33.65 19.54
CA LEU A 37 3.35 -32.92 20.63
C LEU A 37 3.49 -31.40 20.47
N ARG A 38 4.70 -30.92 20.13
CA ARG A 38 4.95 -29.49 19.89
C ARG A 38 4.09 -28.97 18.73
N ARG A 39 4.05 -29.70 17.62
CA ARG A 39 3.23 -29.34 16.45
C ARG A 39 1.75 -29.27 16.80
N SER A 40 1.23 -30.28 17.50
CA SER A 40 -0.18 -30.32 17.93
C SER A 40 -0.52 -29.16 18.87
N ARG A 41 0.36 -28.84 19.82
CA ARG A 41 0.17 -27.69 20.72
C ARG A 41 0.11 -26.36 19.98
N VAL A 42 1.02 -26.14 19.01
CA VAL A 42 1.02 -24.92 18.18
C VAL A 42 -0.28 -24.82 17.39
N ARG A 43 -0.67 -25.90 16.69
CA ARG A 43 -1.92 -25.92 15.92
C ARG A 43 -3.16 -25.70 16.78
N ALA A 44 -3.20 -26.30 17.98
CA ALA A 44 -4.30 -26.10 18.91
C ALA A 44 -4.40 -24.63 19.37
N ALA A 45 -3.26 -23.99 19.69
CA ALA A 45 -3.23 -22.58 20.07
C ALA A 45 -3.77 -21.68 18.95
N HIS A 46 -3.29 -21.86 17.71
CA HIS A 46 -3.79 -21.12 16.54
C HIS A 46 -5.28 -21.40 16.28
N ALA A 47 -5.74 -22.64 16.40
CA ALA A 47 -7.14 -22.98 16.18
C ALA A 47 -8.07 -22.37 17.24
N VAL A 48 -7.67 -22.38 18.52
CA VAL A 48 -8.47 -21.81 19.61
C VAL A 48 -8.54 -20.29 19.52
N LEU A 49 -7.39 -19.64 19.33
CA LEU A 49 -7.33 -18.17 19.25
C LEU A 49 -7.87 -17.66 17.91
N GLY A 50 -7.69 -18.41 16.82
CA GLY A 50 -8.30 -18.12 15.53
C GLY A 50 -9.83 -18.14 15.57
N LYS A 51 -10.44 -19.01 16.39
CA LYS A 51 -11.91 -18.96 16.64
C LYS A 51 -12.36 -17.68 17.35
N ALA A 52 -11.45 -17.00 18.06
CA ALA A 52 -11.68 -15.70 18.66
C ALA A 52 -11.30 -14.53 17.73
N GLY A 53 -11.02 -14.80 16.45
CA GLY A 53 -10.63 -13.78 15.46
C GLY A 53 -9.16 -13.33 15.56
N LEU A 54 -8.33 -14.03 16.35
CA LEU A 54 -6.94 -13.64 16.57
C LEU A 54 -5.97 -14.47 15.72
N ASN A 55 -5.13 -13.80 14.95
CA ASN A 55 -3.94 -14.38 14.36
C ASN A 55 -2.73 -14.06 15.24
N ILE A 56 -2.12 -15.08 15.84
CA ILE A 56 -1.11 -14.90 16.88
C ILE A 56 0.29 -15.30 16.43
N VAL A 57 1.26 -14.54 16.91
CA VAL A 57 2.69 -14.85 16.87
C VAL A 57 3.24 -14.80 18.29
N LYS A 58 4.37 -15.46 18.55
CA LYS A 58 5.02 -15.31 19.85
C LYS A 58 5.76 -13.99 19.88
N ARG A 59 5.59 -13.23 20.96
CA ARG A 59 6.32 -11.97 21.19
C ARG A 59 7.84 -12.11 21.02
N ALA A 60 8.43 -13.17 21.56
CA ALA A 60 9.88 -13.41 21.49
C ALA A 60 10.33 -14.19 20.23
N ASP A 61 9.52 -14.23 19.17
CA ASP A 61 9.91 -14.86 17.91
C ASP A 61 10.69 -13.88 17.05
N TYR A 62 12.02 -14.07 17.03
CA TYR A 62 12.94 -13.26 16.24
C TYR A 62 12.61 -13.23 14.74
N TYR A 63 11.94 -14.26 14.22
CA TYR A 63 11.58 -14.36 12.80
C TYR A 63 10.18 -13.83 12.49
N SER A 64 9.46 -13.29 13.49
CA SER A 64 8.13 -12.72 13.25
C SER A 64 8.24 -11.44 12.43
N THR A 65 7.38 -11.32 11.43
CA THR A 65 7.22 -10.09 10.65
C THR A 65 6.30 -9.07 11.34
N LEU A 66 5.62 -9.45 12.43
CA LEU A 66 4.79 -8.55 13.21
C LEU A 66 5.64 -7.91 14.31
N PRO A 67 5.78 -6.57 14.34
CA PRO A 67 6.51 -5.90 15.39
C PRO A 67 5.75 -6.01 16.72
N VAL A 68 6.50 -5.88 17.82
CA VAL A 68 5.93 -5.70 19.15
C VAL A 68 5.72 -4.21 19.36
N LEU A 69 4.46 -3.78 19.59
CA LEU A 69 4.09 -2.35 19.66
C LEU A 69 4.97 -1.54 20.63
N SER A 70 5.21 -2.06 21.84
CA SER A 70 6.10 -1.40 22.82
C SER A 70 7.55 -1.28 22.36
N GLU A 71 8.08 -2.24 21.59
CA GLU A 71 9.47 -2.21 21.11
C GLU A 71 9.67 -1.22 19.97
N ILE A 72 8.65 -1.05 19.11
CA ILE A 72 8.68 0.00 18.09
C ILE A 72 8.42 1.38 18.68
N GLU A 73 7.61 1.49 19.74
CA GLU A 73 7.45 2.74 20.51
C GLU A 73 8.79 3.17 21.14
N ASP A 74 9.52 2.24 21.77
CA ASP A 74 10.86 2.48 22.33
C ASP A 74 11.89 2.94 21.29
N THR A 75 11.68 2.64 20.01
CA THR A 75 12.59 2.98 18.91
C THR A 75 12.02 4.02 17.94
N ARG A 76 10.93 4.70 18.32
CA ARG A 76 10.16 5.62 17.48
C ARG A 76 11.00 6.65 16.75
N GLU A 77 11.92 7.32 17.45
CA GLU A 77 12.84 8.32 16.87
C GLU A 77 13.65 7.81 15.66
N ARG A 78 13.85 6.49 15.55
CA ARG A 78 14.62 5.88 14.47
C ARG A 78 13.84 5.76 13.17
N TRP A 79 12.56 5.45 13.26
CA TRP A 79 11.72 5.04 12.13
C TRP A 79 10.58 6.02 11.82
N ASP A 80 10.03 6.70 12.82
CA ASP A 80 8.96 7.72 12.66
C ASP A 80 9.58 9.07 12.31
N ARG A 81 10.28 9.10 11.19
CA ARG A 81 10.96 10.29 10.67
C ARG A 81 11.04 10.21 9.15
N PRO A 82 11.16 11.35 8.45
CA PRO A 82 11.45 11.36 7.03
C PRO A 82 12.68 10.51 6.67
N SER A 83 12.50 9.60 5.71
CA SER A 83 13.58 8.95 5.00
C SER A 83 14.27 9.96 4.09
N ALA A 84 15.58 9.82 3.90
CA ALA A 84 16.28 10.55 2.85
C ALA A 84 15.99 9.99 1.45
N LEU A 85 15.16 8.94 1.34
CA LEU A 85 14.79 8.24 0.11
C LEU A 85 16.00 7.89 -0.77
N VAL A 86 17.11 7.50 -0.12
CA VAL A 86 18.38 7.19 -0.79
C VAL A 86 18.15 6.16 -1.91
N GLY A 87 18.69 6.46 -3.09
CA GLY A 87 18.58 5.63 -4.28
C GLY A 87 17.50 6.07 -5.26
N LEU A 88 16.61 7.00 -4.88
CA LEU A 88 15.67 7.64 -5.78
C LEU A 88 16.24 8.95 -6.30
N ASP A 89 16.02 9.23 -7.59
CA ASP A 89 16.32 10.51 -8.23
C ASP A 89 15.00 11.30 -8.29
N LEU A 90 14.81 12.23 -7.36
CA LEU A 90 13.56 12.98 -7.18
C LEU A 90 13.83 14.47 -7.34
N ASP A 91 13.15 15.08 -8.31
CA ASP A 91 13.06 16.53 -8.46
C ASP A 91 11.70 16.99 -7.90
N VAL A 92 11.66 17.30 -6.60
CA VAL A 92 10.41 17.66 -5.92
C VAL A 92 9.84 18.99 -6.42
N ASP A 93 10.70 19.90 -6.90
CA ASP A 93 10.26 21.14 -7.56
C ASP A 93 9.49 20.82 -8.85
N ALA A 94 9.98 19.86 -9.65
CA ALA A 94 9.27 19.38 -10.83
C ALA A 94 7.94 18.69 -10.47
N LEU A 95 7.91 17.85 -9.42
CA LEU A 95 6.65 17.24 -8.93
C LEU A 95 5.63 18.32 -8.52
N THR A 96 6.10 19.37 -7.84
CA THR A 96 5.28 20.50 -7.41
C THR A 96 4.75 21.28 -8.61
N ALA A 97 5.58 21.53 -9.62
CA ALA A 97 5.18 22.18 -10.86
C ALA A 97 4.13 21.36 -11.63
N THR A 98 4.29 20.03 -11.68
CA THR A 98 3.30 19.12 -12.26
C THR A 98 1.95 19.25 -11.57
N LEU A 99 1.92 19.18 -10.22
CA LEU A 99 0.66 19.32 -9.46
C LEU A 99 0.00 20.67 -9.70
N ARG A 100 0.76 21.77 -9.65
CA ARG A 100 0.23 23.12 -9.92
C ARG A 100 -0.36 23.23 -11.33
N GLY A 101 0.32 22.70 -12.34
CA GLY A 101 -0.15 22.71 -13.72
C GLY A 101 -1.42 21.87 -13.94
N LEU A 102 -1.56 20.75 -13.20
CA LEU A 102 -2.79 19.95 -13.19
C LEU A 102 -3.93 20.70 -12.51
N ALA A 103 -3.72 21.20 -11.28
CA ALA A 103 -4.73 21.94 -10.54
C ALA A 103 -5.21 23.20 -11.30
N GLN A 104 -4.30 23.97 -11.89
CA GLN A 104 -4.67 25.16 -12.68
C GLN A 104 -5.63 24.84 -13.83
N ARG A 105 -5.50 23.66 -14.44
CA ARG A 105 -6.33 23.26 -15.59
C ARG A 105 -7.64 22.60 -15.17
N TRP A 106 -7.59 21.78 -14.12
CA TRP A 106 -8.65 20.82 -13.82
C TRP A 106 -9.41 21.10 -12.53
N GLU A 107 -8.89 21.93 -11.61
CA GLU A 107 -9.59 22.23 -10.36
C GLU A 107 -10.95 22.93 -10.58
N PRO A 108 -11.10 23.91 -11.48
CA PRO A 108 -12.41 24.52 -11.72
C PRO A 108 -13.46 23.51 -12.21
N GLU A 109 -13.04 22.51 -13.01
CA GLU A 109 -13.93 21.45 -13.48
C GLU A 109 -14.24 20.44 -12.37
N PHE A 110 -13.23 20.06 -11.57
CA PHE A 110 -13.36 19.17 -10.43
C PHE A 110 -14.41 19.72 -9.44
N ALA A 111 -14.21 20.95 -8.96
CA ALA A 111 -15.11 21.60 -8.02
C ALA A 111 -16.56 21.70 -8.54
N ALA A 112 -16.73 21.91 -9.85
CA ALA A 112 -18.05 21.97 -10.49
C ALA A 112 -18.71 20.60 -10.69
N THR A 113 -17.93 19.53 -10.81
CA THR A 113 -18.40 18.20 -11.24
C THR A 113 -18.57 17.23 -10.07
N THR A 114 -17.69 17.27 -9.09
CA THR A 114 -17.60 16.21 -8.07
C THR A 114 -18.43 16.48 -6.82
N GLY A 115 -18.84 17.74 -6.61
CA GLY A 115 -19.51 18.17 -5.39
C GLY A 115 -18.61 18.05 -4.15
N GLU A 116 -19.23 18.20 -2.97
CA GLU A 116 -18.54 18.26 -1.69
C GLU A 116 -17.90 16.92 -1.28
N TYR A 117 -16.60 16.94 -0.99
CA TYR A 117 -15.84 15.74 -0.59
C TYR A 117 -16.46 15.03 0.63
N LEU A 118 -16.84 15.77 1.67
CA LEU A 118 -17.46 15.19 2.88
C LEU A 118 -18.80 14.51 2.61
N GLN A 119 -19.55 14.95 1.60
CA GLN A 119 -20.79 14.25 1.21
C GLN A 119 -20.46 12.97 0.45
N ASN A 120 -19.41 12.98 -0.37
CA ASN A 120 -18.97 11.84 -1.15
C ASN A 120 -18.45 10.69 -0.28
N THR A 121 -17.74 10.97 0.82
CA THR A 121 -17.34 9.94 1.79
C THR A 121 -18.54 9.24 2.46
N GLY A 122 -19.68 9.92 2.54
CA GLY A 122 -20.94 9.37 3.06
C GLY A 122 -21.73 8.51 2.08
N ARG A 123 -21.29 8.36 0.83
CA ARG A 123 -22.03 7.63 -0.22
C ARG A 123 -21.91 6.11 -0.15
N GLY A 124 -21.10 5.58 0.76
CA GLY A 124 -20.95 4.14 0.96
C GLY A 124 -19.91 3.47 0.05
N PHE A 125 -19.01 4.23 -0.57
CA PHE A 125 -17.88 3.71 -1.35
C PHE A 125 -16.67 3.30 -0.48
N GLY A 126 -16.81 3.33 0.85
CA GLY A 126 -15.72 3.05 1.78
C GLY A 126 -14.96 4.30 2.23
N PRO A 127 -14.23 4.20 3.36
CA PRO A 127 -13.40 5.29 3.88
C PRO A 127 -12.00 5.27 3.25
N GLY A 128 -11.17 6.26 3.61
CA GLY A 128 -9.71 6.13 3.52
C GLY A 128 -9.03 6.86 2.36
N TYR A 129 -9.78 7.34 1.37
CA TYR A 129 -9.19 8.01 0.20
C TYR A 129 -9.15 9.55 0.38
N PRO A 130 -7.97 10.18 0.57
CA PRO A 130 -7.85 11.61 0.87
C PRO A 130 -8.35 12.53 -0.25
N GLU A 131 -8.77 13.74 0.11
CA GLU A 131 -9.35 14.69 -0.85
C GLU A 131 -8.37 15.16 -1.93
N LEU A 132 -7.14 15.49 -1.55
CA LEU A 132 -6.11 15.89 -2.52
C LEU A 132 -5.74 14.72 -3.46
N ASP A 133 -5.85 13.49 -2.99
CA ASP A 133 -5.62 12.30 -3.82
C ASP A 133 -6.79 12.07 -4.79
N ALA A 134 -8.03 12.33 -4.37
CA ALA A 134 -9.19 12.36 -5.24
C ALA A 134 -9.09 13.41 -6.36
N ARG A 135 -8.68 14.63 -6.01
CA ARG A 135 -8.36 15.70 -6.97
C ARG A 135 -7.30 15.25 -7.96
N THR A 136 -6.18 14.75 -7.44
CA THR A 136 -5.04 14.36 -8.25
C THR A 136 -5.40 13.24 -9.22
N LEU A 137 -6.10 12.20 -8.77
CA LEU A 137 -6.61 11.14 -9.63
C LEU A 137 -7.50 11.70 -10.75
N TYR A 138 -8.47 12.54 -10.40
CA TYR A 138 -9.34 13.16 -11.38
C TYR A 138 -8.55 13.98 -12.40
N TYR A 139 -7.62 14.84 -11.96
CA TYR A 139 -6.81 15.66 -12.85
C TYR A 139 -5.98 14.82 -13.81
N VAL A 140 -5.33 13.75 -13.33
CA VAL A 140 -4.49 12.89 -14.16
C VAL A 140 -5.34 12.16 -15.21
N LEU A 141 -6.53 11.67 -14.84
CA LEU A 141 -7.44 11.03 -15.79
C LEU A 141 -7.99 12.00 -16.84
N ARG A 142 -8.19 13.26 -16.49
CA ARG A 142 -8.64 14.31 -17.42
C ARG A 142 -7.52 14.82 -18.33
N GLU A 143 -6.31 14.93 -17.79
CA GLU A 143 -5.12 15.36 -18.52
C GLU A 143 -4.73 14.34 -19.60
N HIS A 144 -4.64 13.06 -19.23
CA HIS A 144 -4.10 12.03 -20.11
C HIS A 144 -5.16 11.32 -20.96
N LYS A 145 -6.43 11.34 -20.51
CA LYS A 145 -7.55 10.66 -21.17
C LYS A 145 -7.20 9.21 -21.53
N PRO A 146 -6.84 8.37 -20.54
CA PRO A 146 -6.51 6.97 -20.78
C PRO A 146 -7.65 6.26 -21.52
N ARG A 147 -7.31 5.19 -22.24
CA ARG A 147 -8.33 4.30 -22.83
C ARG A 147 -8.82 3.28 -21.80
N ARG A 148 -7.92 2.84 -20.93
CA ARG A 148 -8.19 1.87 -19.87
C ARG A 148 -7.69 2.38 -18.52
N TYR A 149 -8.50 2.15 -17.50
CA TYR A 149 -8.15 2.33 -16.11
C TYR A 149 -8.50 1.04 -15.38
N LEU A 150 -7.46 0.36 -14.88
CA LEU A 150 -7.56 -0.86 -14.11
C LEU A 150 -7.23 -0.55 -12.65
N GLU A 151 -8.16 -0.79 -11.76
CA GLU A 151 -8.02 -0.49 -10.34
C GLU A 151 -8.03 -1.78 -9.51
N VAL A 152 -7.04 -1.91 -8.62
CA VAL A 152 -6.91 -3.01 -7.65
C VAL A 152 -7.16 -2.44 -6.27
N GLY A 153 -8.21 -2.92 -5.61
CA GLY A 153 -8.76 -2.26 -4.42
C GLY A 153 -9.67 -1.11 -4.84
N SER A 154 -10.97 -1.21 -4.59
CA SER A 154 -11.95 -0.31 -5.19
C SER A 154 -12.85 0.35 -4.16
N GLY A 155 -13.14 1.63 -4.35
CA GLY A 155 -13.90 2.39 -3.39
C GLY A 155 -14.16 3.83 -3.83
N LEU A 156 -13.85 4.78 -2.96
CA LEU A 156 -14.12 6.20 -3.21
C LEU A 156 -13.29 6.74 -4.38
N SER A 157 -12.07 6.24 -4.59
CA SER A 157 -11.25 6.44 -5.79
C SER A 157 -12.00 6.11 -7.07
N THR A 158 -12.65 4.94 -7.13
CA THR A 158 -13.45 4.49 -8.28
C THR A 158 -14.60 5.45 -8.58
N TYR A 159 -15.23 6.03 -7.55
CA TYR A 159 -16.26 7.04 -7.75
C TYR A 159 -15.70 8.27 -8.48
N TYR A 160 -14.58 8.82 -8.04
CA TYR A 160 -13.94 9.97 -8.72
C TYR A 160 -13.43 9.62 -10.12
N ALA A 161 -12.88 8.41 -10.31
CA ALA A 161 -12.49 7.92 -11.63
C ALA A 161 -13.69 7.83 -12.59
N SER A 162 -14.86 7.41 -12.10
CA SER A 162 -16.08 7.36 -12.91
C SER A 162 -16.60 8.74 -13.34
N LEU A 163 -16.41 9.76 -12.50
CA LEU A 163 -16.74 11.14 -12.86
C LEU A 163 -15.79 11.67 -13.95
N ALA A 164 -14.49 11.40 -13.84
CA ALA A 164 -13.52 11.76 -14.88
C ALA A 164 -13.82 11.03 -16.20
N ALA A 165 -14.18 9.75 -16.13
CA ALA A 165 -14.57 8.94 -17.29
C ALA A 165 -15.78 9.53 -18.03
N GLN A 166 -16.78 10.03 -17.29
CA GLN A 166 -17.96 10.68 -17.89
C GLN A 166 -17.59 11.96 -18.63
N GLN A 167 -16.73 12.82 -18.06
CA GLN A 167 -16.26 14.02 -18.75
C GLN A 167 -15.41 13.67 -19.98
N ASN A 168 -14.52 12.69 -19.85
CA ASN A 168 -13.72 12.18 -20.97
C ASN A 168 -14.60 11.66 -22.11
N ALA A 169 -15.65 10.89 -21.80
CA ALA A 169 -16.60 10.37 -22.78
C ALA A 169 -17.41 11.48 -23.48
N ALA A 170 -17.83 12.51 -22.74
CA ALA A 170 -18.51 13.69 -23.30
C ALA A 170 -17.64 14.45 -24.31
N GLU A 171 -16.32 14.38 -24.17
CA GLU A 171 -15.33 14.96 -25.08
C GLU A 171 -14.83 13.98 -26.15
N GLY A 172 -15.48 12.82 -26.32
CA GLY A 172 -15.16 11.83 -27.35
C GLY A 172 -13.95 10.94 -27.05
N SER A 173 -13.52 10.87 -25.79
CA SER A 173 -12.40 10.03 -25.33
C SER A 173 -12.85 9.05 -24.24
N PRO A 174 -13.72 8.07 -24.53
CA PRO A 174 -14.27 7.18 -23.51
C PRO A 174 -13.17 6.37 -22.79
N LEU A 175 -13.32 6.23 -21.48
CA LEU A 175 -12.44 5.47 -20.59
C LEU A 175 -13.14 4.18 -20.14
N SER A 176 -12.52 3.04 -20.36
CA SER A 176 -12.97 1.75 -19.81
C SER A 176 -12.48 1.60 -18.37
N LEU A 177 -13.41 1.42 -17.43
CA LEU A 177 -13.13 1.23 -16.00
C LEU A 177 -13.29 -0.25 -15.62
N THR A 178 -12.20 -0.87 -15.18
CA THR A 178 -12.21 -2.24 -14.64
C THR A 178 -11.67 -2.21 -13.20
N CYS A 179 -12.40 -2.79 -12.27
CA CYS A 179 -12.02 -2.87 -10.85
C CYS A 179 -11.89 -4.32 -10.40
N ILE A 180 -10.85 -4.61 -9.64
CA ILE A 180 -10.59 -5.91 -9.03
C ILE A 180 -10.70 -5.72 -7.52
N GLU A 181 -11.75 -6.27 -6.92
CA GLU A 181 -12.07 -6.06 -5.51
C GLU A 181 -12.64 -7.34 -4.89
N PRO A 182 -11.97 -7.96 -3.91
CA PRO A 182 -12.46 -9.18 -3.27
C PRO A 182 -13.72 -8.97 -2.41
N TYR A 183 -13.94 -7.76 -1.89
CA TYR A 183 -15.01 -7.43 -0.96
C TYR A 183 -15.70 -6.09 -1.31
N PRO A 184 -16.36 -6.00 -2.47
CA PRO A 184 -16.85 -4.72 -2.99
C PRO A 184 -17.96 -4.12 -2.15
N PHE A 185 -17.88 -2.81 -1.91
CA PHE A 185 -19.00 -2.05 -1.38
C PHE A 185 -20.17 -2.03 -2.36
N ASP A 186 -21.40 -2.15 -1.86
CA ASP A 186 -22.62 -2.14 -2.71
C ASP A 186 -22.73 -0.88 -3.56
N ALA A 187 -22.20 0.26 -3.08
CA ALA A 187 -22.20 1.52 -3.82
C ALA A 187 -21.46 1.44 -5.17
N LEU A 188 -20.41 0.60 -5.29
CA LEU A 188 -19.68 0.41 -6.55
C LEU A 188 -20.61 -0.09 -7.67
N ARG A 189 -21.60 -0.90 -7.34
CA ARG A 189 -22.56 -1.46 -8.30
C ARG A 189 -23.56 -0.44 -8.83
N THR A 190 -23.57 0.76 -8.27
CA THR A 190 -24.42 1.88 -8.73
C THR A 190 -23.75 2.72 -9.82
N LEU A 191 -22.45 2.52 -10.05
CA LEU A 191 -21.70 3.25 -11.08
C LEU A 191 -22.08 2.76 -12.50
N PRO A 192 -22.22 3.68 -13.47
CA PRO A 192 -22.47 3.31 -14.86
C PRO A 192 -21.19 2.83 -15.56
N ASP A 193 -21.35 2.08 -16.66
CA ASP A 193 -20.28 1.73 -17.61
C ASP A 193 -18.97 1.22 -16.95
N PHE A 194 -19.16 0.26 -16.03
CA PHE A 194 -18.16 -0.22 -15.09
C PHE A 194 -18.07 -1.75 -15.11
N GLU A 195 -16.86 -2.30 -15.11
CA GLU A 195 -16.59 -3.73 -14.95
C GLU A 195 -16.04 -4.03 -13.55
N LEU A 196 -16.69 -4.95 -12.84
CA LEU A 196 -16.24 -5.44 -11.53
C LEU A 196 -15.81 -6.90 -11.60
N VAL A 197 -14.57 -7.16 -11.24
CA VAL A 197 -13.98 -8.48 -11.03
C VAL A 197 -13.96 -8.75 -9.53
N GLU A 198 -14.94 -9.50 -9.04
CA GLU A 198 -15.02 -9.86 -7.63
C GLU A 198 -14.06 -11.00 -7.30
N GLY A 199 -12.91 -10.65 -6.73
CA GLY A 199 -11.89 -11.63 -6.39
C GLY A 199 -10.56 -11.03 -5.97
N PHE A 200 -9.65 -11.88 -5.54
CA PHE A 200 -8.29 -11.48 -5.21
C PHE A 200 -7.50 -11.20 -6.48
N VAL A 201 -6.70 -10.14 -6.47
CA VAL A 201 -5.87 -9.76 -7.64
C VAL A 201 -4.88 -10.85 -8.05
N GLN A 202 -4.42 -11.65 -7.09
CA GLN A 202 -3.53 -12.79 -7.33
C GLN A 202 -4.16 -13.88 -8.21
N ASP A 203 -5.49 -13.96 -8.25
CA ASP A 203 -6.23 -14.94 -9.07
C ASP A 203 -6.56 -14.40 -10.47
N VAL A 204 -6.35 -13.11 -10.72
CA VAL A 204 -6.64 -12.49 -12.02
C VAL A 204 -5.53 -12.84 -13.02
N PRO A 205 -5.88 -13.28 -14.25
CA PRO A 205 -4.88 -13.59 -15.28
C PRO A 205 -3.92 -12.41 -15.54
N LEU A 206 -2.62 -12.70 -15.61
CA LEU A 206 -1.59 -11.67 -15.91
C LEU A 206 -1.86 -10.92 -17.21
N THR A 207 -2.52 -11.56 -18.19
CA THR A 207 -2.93 -10.95 -19.45
C THR A 207 -3.82 -9.71 -19.25
N THR A 208 -4.55 -9.62 -18.14
CA THR A 208 -5.35 -8.42 -17.80
C THR A 208 -4.45 -7.19 -17.67
N PHE A 209 -3.27 -7.34 -17.06
CA PHE A 209 -2.30 -6.27 -16.88
C PHE A 209 -1.43 -6.07 -18.12
N GLU A 210 -1.06 -7.15 -18.81
CA GLU A 210 -0.28 -7.10 -20.06
C GLU A 210 -1.02 -6.39 -21.20
N ASN A 211 -2.35 -6.30 -21.11
CA ASN A 211 -3.20 -5.58 -22.06
C ASN A 211 -3.21 -4.05 -21.84
N LEU A 212 -2.63 -3.52 -20.76
CA LEU A 212 -2.48 -2.07 -20.57
C LEU A 212 -1.43 -1.54 -21.54
N GLU A 213 -1.78 -0.48 -22.27
CA GLU A 213 -0.96 0.13 -23.32
C GLU A 213 -0.44 1.53 -22.90
N ASP A 214 0.36 2.18 -23.75
CA ASP A 214 0.85 3.54 -23.49
C ASP A 214 -0.33 4.51 -23.21
N GLY A 215 -0.20 5.26 -22.12
CA GLY A 215 -1.23 6.19 -21.64
C GLY A 215 -2.33 5.55 -20.80
N ASP A 216 -2.45 4.22 -20.72
CA ASP A 216 -3.39 3.56 -19.81
C ASP A 216 -2.92 3.65 -18.35
N VAL A 217 -3.85 3.46 -17.41
CA VAL A 217 -3.61 3.61 -15.97
C VAL A 217 -3.85 2.30 -15.23
N LEU A 218 -2.89 1.94 -14.36
CA LEU A 218 -3.06 0.96 -13.28
C LEU A 218 -3.13 1.70 -11.94
N PHE A 219 -4.22 1.56 -11.21
CA PHE A 219 -4.36 2.07 -9.85
C PHE A 219 -4.23 0.93 -8.85
N ILE A 220 -3.43 1.12 -7.80
CA ILE A 220 -3.09 0.13 -6.79
C ILE A 220 -3.43 0.72 -5.41
N ASP A 221 -4.47 0.19 -4.81
CA ASP A 221 -4.84 0.36 -3.40
C ASP A 221 -4.89 -1.02 -2.73
N SER A 222 -3.70 -1.54 -2.45
CA SER A 222 -3.50 -2.93 -2.02
C SER A 222 -3.80 -3.10 -0.52
N SER A 223 -3.49 -4.27 0.03
CA SER A 223 -3.46 -4.45 1.49
C SER A 223 -2.32 -3.69 2.19
N HIS A 224 -1.41 -3.09 1.42
CA HIS A 224 -0.17 -2.40 1.81
C HIS A 224 0.77 -3.22 2.71
N ALA A 225 0.56 -4.54 2.77
CA ALA A 225 1.27 -5.47 3.62
C ALA A 225 1.97 -6.55 2.80
N LEU A 226 3.30 -6.42 2.66
CA LEU A 226 4.16 -7.47 2.14
C LEU A 226 4.21 -8.65 3.11
N LYS A 227 3.69 -9.80 2.66
CA LYS A 227 3.69 -11.09 3.35
C LYS A 227 3.60 -12.22 2.32
N ILE A 228 3.72 -13.46 2.77
CA ILE A 228 3.51 -14.63 1.89
C ILE A 228 2.10 -14.53 1.28
N ASP A 229 2.03 -14.65 -0.05
CA ASP A 229 0.78 -14.63 -0.83
C ASP A 229 0.01 -13.28 -0.77
N SER A 230 0.71 -12.17 -0.51
CA SER A 230 0.08 -10.84 -0.55
C SER A 230 -0.06 -10.27 -1.96
N ASP A 231 -1.07 -9.44 -2.14
CA ASP A 231 -1.25 -8.58 -3.30
C ASP A 231 -0.03 -7.70 -3.56
N VAL A 232 0.58 -7.09 -2.53
CA VAL A 232 1.83 -6.32 -2.68
C VAL A 232 2.93 -7.16 -3.32
N ALA A 233 3.13 -8.40 -2.85
CA ALA A 233 4.15 -9.28 -3.43
C ALA A 233 3.82 -9.60 -4.90
N TYR A 234 2.57 -9.94 -5.20
CA TYR A 234 2.12 -10.25 -6.56
C TYR A 234 2.24 -9.04 -7.50
N LEU A 235 1.76 -7.88 -7.09
CA LEU A 235 1.76 -6.65 -7.88
C LEU A 235 3.18 -6.21 -8.22
N PHE A 236 4.07 -6.14 -7.23
CA PHE A 236 5.44 -5.65 -7.46
C PHE A 236 6.34 -6.66 -8.16
N LEU A 237 6.17 -7.96 -7.91
CA LEU A 237 7.06 -8.99 -8.46
C LEU A 237 6.57 -9.57 -9.77
N GLU A 238 5.26 -9.64 -9.99
CA GLU A 238 4.68 -10.25 -11.18
C GLU A 238 3.99 -9.24 -12.11
N VAL A 239 3.28 -8.25 -11.58
CA VAL A 239 2.51 -7.31 -12.42
C VAL A 239 3.37 -6.16 -12.97
N LEU A 240 3.94 -5.32 -12.10
CA LEU A 240 4.67 -4.12 -12.53
C LEU A 240 5.76 -4.43 -13.58
N PRO A 241 6.59 -5.49 -13.44
CA PRO A 241 7.62 -5.80 -14.44
C PRO A 241 7.09 -6.17 -15.83
N ARG A 242 5.78 -6.45 -16.00
CA ARG A 242 5.15 -6.87 -17.26
C ARG A 242 4.37 -5.78 -17.99
N LEU A 243 4.09 -4.64 -17.35
CA LEU A 243 3.33 -3.53 -17.96
C LEU A 243 3.96 -3.04 -19.28
N ALA A 244 3.19 -2.50 -20.22
CA ALA A 244 3.81 -1.85 -21.39
C ALA A 244 4.53 -0.54 -20.99
N PRO A 245 5.63 -0.16 -21.67
CA PRO A 245 6.14 1.20 -21.56
C PRO A 245 5.04 2.21 -21.88
N GLY A 246 4.98 3.28 -21.10
CA GLY A 246 3.97 4.32 -21.21
C GLY A 246 2.82 4.22 -20.21
N VAL A 247 2.60 3.04 -19.60
CA VAL A 247 1.56 2.84 -18.57
C VAL A 247 1.87 3.69 -17.34
N HIS A 248 0.85 4.42 -16.89
CA HIS A 248 0.87 5.17 -15.64
C HIS A 248 0.41 4.27 -14.49
N VAL A 249 1.06 4.36 -13.34
CA VAL A 249 0.73 3.59 -12.15
C VAL A 249 0.52 4.54 -10.97
N HIS A 250 -0.66 4.52 -10.37
CA HIS A 250 -0.94 5.17 -9.10
C HIS A 250 -0.85 4.12 -8.00
N ILE A 251 0.04 4.33 -7.04
CA ILE A 251 0.15 3.53 -5.82
C ILE A 251 -0.35 4.40 -4.66
N HIS A 252 -1.45 3.97 -4.04
CA HIS A 252 -2.08 4.66 -2.92
C HIS A 252 -1.44 4.28 -1.58
N ASP A 253 -1.61 5.12 -0.55
CA ASP A 253 -1.04 4.95 0.79
C ASP A 253 0.50 4.84 0.88
N VAL A 254 1.18 5.50 -0.06
CA VAL A 254 2.64 5.69 -0.04
C VAL A 254 2.99 7.03 0.59
N HIS A 255 3.25 7.02 1.89
CA HIS A 255 3.42 8.22 2.72
C HIS A 255 4.79 8.90 2.62
N PHE A 256 5.47 8.84 1.46
CA PHE A 256 6.81 9.39 1.30
C PHE A 256 6.92 10.85 1.77
N PRO A 257 7.97 11.22 2.53
CA PRO A 257 9.19 10.44 2.78
C PRO A 257 9.12 9.47 3.97
N TYR A 258 7.96 9.25 4.58
CA TYR A 258 7.81 8.27 5.66
C TYR A 258 7.66 6.87 5.06
N ASN A 259 8.41 5.92 5.65
CA ASN A 259 8.44 4.52 5.20
C ASN A 259 7.41 3.64 5.93
N THR A 260 6.55 4.25 6.73
CA THR A 260 5.50 3.65 7.55
C THR A 260 4.23 4.48 7.39
N PRO A 261 3.04 3.96 7.78
CA PRO A 261 1.83 4.77 7.87
C PRO A 261 2.08 6.07 8.62
N PHE A 262 1.54 7.17 8.09
CA PHE A 262 1.75 8.51 8.63
C PHE A 262 0.41 9.25 8.72
N PRO A 263 0.09 9.91 9.84
CA PRO A 263 0.85 9.98 11.09
C PRO A 263 0.83 8.66 11.88
N ALA A 264 1.96 8.29 12.49
CA ALA A 264 2.06 7.05 13.27
C ALA A 264 1.09 6.98 14.46
N ASP A 265 0.74 8.13 15.05
CA ASP A 265 -0.22 8.20 16.15
C ASP A 265 -1.64 7.82 15.73
N THR A 266 -2.03 8.06 14.47
CA THR A 266 -3.34 7.64 13.95
C THR A 266 -3.35 6.14 13.64
N TRP A 267 -2.30 5.66 12.96
CA TRP A 267 -2.32 4.35 12.33
C TRP A 267 -1.71 3.21 13.17
N LEU A 268 -0.71 3.50 14.01
CA LEU A 268 -0.01 2.50 14.82
C LEU A 268 -0.39 2.58 16.29
N PHE A 269 -0.51 3.79 16.83
CA PHE A 269 -0.73 4.03 18.27
C PHE A 269 -2.14 4.56 18.60
N GLY A 270 -3.03 4.60 17.62
CA GLY A 270 -4.37 5.16 17.74
C GLY A 270 -5.35 4.25 18.49
N GLU A 271 -6.63 4.62 18.44
CA GLU A 271 -7.71 3.89 19.13
C GLU A 271 -8.10 2.57 18.44
N ARG A 272 -7.62 2.35 17.21
CA ARG A 272 -7.90 1.15 16.40
C ARG A 272 -6.77 0.12 16.55
N TRP A 273 -7.00 -1.08 16.00
CA TRP A 273 -5.93 -2.07 15.89
C TRP A 273 -4.75 -1.50 15.07
N PRO A 274 -3.50 -1.66 15.53
CA PRO A 274 -2.34 -1.13 14.82
C PRO A 274 -2.23 -1.66 13.40
N VAL A 275 -1.96 -0.75 12.48
CA VAL A 275 -1.74 -1.03 11.06
C VAL A 275 -0.24 -1.01 10.79
N TYR A 276 0.30 -2.13 10.34
CA TYR A 276 1.74 -2.31 10.07
C TYR A 276 2.04 -2.34 8.57
N TRP A 277 1.48 -1.40 7.82
CA TRP A 277 1.78 -1.30 6.39
C TRP A 277 3.28 -1.08 6.18
N ASN A 278 3.82 -1.79 5.19
CA ASN A 278 5.24 -1.79 4.86
C ASN A 278 5.48 -1.58 3.37
N GLU A 279 4.43 -1.29 2.59
CA GLU A 279 4.50 -1.10 1.14
C GLU A 279 5.37 0.11 0.75
N ALA A 280 5.35 1.22 1.49
CA ALA A 280 6.25 2.35 1.21
C ALA A 280 7.75 1.94 1.17
N MET A 281 8.17 1.01 2.03
CA MET A 281 9.53 0.44 1.97
C MET A 281 9.76 -0.42 0.73
N VAL A 282 8.74 -1.18 0.31
CA VAL A 282 8.77 -1.97 -0.94
C VAL A 282 8.88 -1.04 -2.15
N VAL A 283 8.08 0.02 -2.19
CA VAL A 283 8.11 1.05 -3.24
C VAL A 283 9.49 1.69 -3.32
N GLN A 284 10.07 2.13 -2.18
CA GLN A 284 11.41 2.72 -2.18
C GLN A 284 12.43 1.71 -2.74
N THR A 285 12.34 0.44 -2.32
CA THR A 285 13.23 -0.62 -2.81
C THR A 285 13.05 -0.88 -4.31
N PHE A 286 11.81 -0.86 -4.80
CA PHE A 286 11.48 -1.08 -6.20
C PHE A 286 11.96 0.06 -7.10
N LEU A 287 11.90 1.30 -6.64
CA LEU A 287 12.35 2.47 -7.38
C LEU A 287 13.86 2.68 -7.30
N ALA A 288 14.48 2.30 -6.18
CA ALA A 288 15.93 2.41 -6.02
C ALA A 288 16.66 1.60 -7.10
N PHE A 289 17.52 2.26 -7.87
CA PHE A 289 18.27 1.68 -8.99
C PHE A 289 17.40 1.17 -10.16
N ASN A 290 16.10 1.43 -10.15
CA ASN A 290 15.20 1.04 -11.21
C ASN A 290 15.04 2.19 -12.19
N SER A 291 15.56 1.98 -13.40
CA SER A 291 15.50 2.97 -14.49
C SER A 291 14.38 2.70 -15.51
N ALA A 292 13.55 1.69 -15.25
CA ALA A 292 12.38 1.37 -16.06
C ALA A 292 11.12 2.10 -15.60
N PHE A 293 11.15 2.72 -14.41
CA PHE A 293 10.06 3.53 -13.86
C PHE A 293 10.59 4.88 -13.41
N GLU A 294 9.80 5.92 -13.65
CA GLU A 294 10.06 7.27 -13.14
C GLU A 294 8.91 7.73 -12.24
N VAL A 295 9.22 8.53 -11.21
CA VAL A 295 8.20 9.18 -10.39
C VAL A 295 7.71 10.43 -11.10
N THR A 296 6.42 10.50 -11.41
CA THR A 296 5.81 11.63 -12.13
C THR A 296 5.09 12.60 -11.22
N LEU A 297 4.58 12.12 -10.08
CA LEU A 297 3.93 12.96 -9.06
C LEU A 297 3.94 12.24 -7.70
N SER A 298 4.04 12.98 -6.60
CA SER A 298 3.82 12.46 -5.26
C SER A 298 3.25 13.55 -4.36
N THR A 299 1.99 13.41 -3.98
CA THR A 299 1.28 14.39 -3.13
C THR A 299 1.91 14.52 -1.73
N PRO A 300 2.36 13.45 -1.03
CA PRO A 300 2.99 13.62 0.27
C PRO A 300 4.40 14.21 0.19
N LEU A 301 5.16 13.97 -0.90
CA LEU A 301 6.47 14.62 -1.09
C LEU A 301 6.32 16.11 -1.34
N VAL A 302 5.37 16.52 -2.18
CA VAL A 302 5.07 17.94 -2.42
C VAL A 302 4.66 18.62 -1.10
N ARG A 303 3.71 18.02 -0.35
CA ARG A 303 3.30 18.49 0.97
C ARG A 303 4.48 18.61 1.94
N HIS A 304 5.35 17.61 2.00
CA HIS A 304 6.49 17.62 2.91
C HIS A 304 7.54 18.68 2.54
N HIS A 305 7.73 18.93 1.25
CA HIS A 305 8.71 19.88 0.76
C HIS A 305 8.27 21.33 0.95
N ASP A 306 7.03 21.64 0.56
CA ASP A 306 6.43 22.96 0.70
C ASP A 306 4.91 22.85 0.82
N GLU A 307 4.42 22.72 2.05
CA GLU A 307 2.98 22.69 2.32
C GLU A 307 2.30 24.03 1.97
N SER A 308 3.02 25.15 2.06
CA SER A 308 2.45 26.46 1.73
C SER A 308 2.05 26.54 0.25
N ALA A 309 2.76 25.83 -0.62
CA ALA A 309 2.38 25.68 -2.02
C ALA A 309 1.01 25.03 -2.22
N LEU A 310 0.55 24.17 -1.30
CA LEU A 310 -0.77 23.53 -1.38
C LEU A 310 -1.87 24.43 -0.81
N VAL A 311 -1.57 25.11 0.31
CA VAL A 311 -2.46 26.13 0.91
C VAL A 311 -2.76 27.26 -0.09
N ASP A 312 -1.75 27.71 -0.83
CA ASP A 312 -1.91 28.77 -1.83
C ASP A 312 -2.62 28.29 -3.11
N LEU A 313 -2.59 26.97 -3.38
CA LEU A 313 -3.13 26.38 -4.61
C LEU A 313 -4.61 26.04 -4.50
N LEU A 314 -5.07 25.65 -3.31
CA LEU A 314 -6.41 25.11 -3.07
C LEU A 314 -7.00 25.77 -1.82
N ASP A 315 -8.06 26.56 -2.01
CA ASP A 315 -8.68 27.40 -0.97
C ASP A 315 -9.20 26.59 0.25
N ASP A 316 -9.52 25.32 0.06
CA ASP A 316 -10.06 24.40 1.06
C ASP A 316 -9.06 23.30 1.47
N TYR A 317 -7.78 23.46 1.14
CA TYR A 317 -6.74 22.55 1.60
C TYR A 317 -6.66 22.53 3.13
N VAL A 318 -6.68 21.33 3.71
CA VAL A 318 -6.51 21.12 5.15
C VAL A 318 -5.02 20.96 5.46
N PRO A 319 -4.41 21.85 6.27
CA PRO A 319 -3.01 21.69 6.67
C PRO A 319 -2.78 20.41 7.47
N LEU A 320 -1.58 19.83 7.35
CA LEU A 320 -1.18 18.59 8.01
C LEU A 320 -1.45 18.59 9.53
N ALA A 321 -1.31 19.73 10.19
CA ALA A 321 -1.53 19.85 11.62
C ALA A 321 -2.97 19.51 12.03
N ASP A 322 -3.92 19.69 11.10
CA ASP A 322 -5.36 19.48 11.29
C ASP A 322 -5.90 18.28 10.49
N ASP A 323 -5.05 17.63 9.67
CA ASP A 323 -5.43 16.52 8.80
C ASP A 323 -5.02 15.15 9.40
N PRO A 324 -5.97 14.36 9.92
CA PRO A 324 -5.68 13.02 10.45
C PRO A 324 -5.40 11.98 9.34
N ASN A 325 -5.72 12.28 8.08
CA ASN A 325 -5.52 11.39 6.92
C ASN A 325 -4.91 12.17 5.73
N PRO A 326 -3.65 12.62 5.86
CA PRO A 326 -2.99 13.42 4.85
C PRO A 326 -2.85 12.66 3.53
N PRO A 327 -2.67 13.38 2.40
CA PRO A 327 -2.51 12.78 1.09
C PRO A 327 -1.34 11.80 1.04
N SER A 328 -1.51 10.71 0.30
CA SER A 328 -0.61 9.55 0.23
C SER A 328 -0.44 8.98 -1.19
N SER A 329 -0.84 9.72 -2.23
CA SER A 329 -0.66 9.30 -3.64
C SER A 329 0.78 9.35 -4.12
N LEU A 330 1.21 8.27 -4.76
CA LEU A 330 2.41 8.22 -5.61
C LEU A 330 2.04 7.81 -7.04
N TRP A 331 2.45 8.61 -8.01
CA TRP A 331 2.35 8.29 -9.43
C TRP A 331 3.73 7.99 -10.01
N ILE A 332 3.82 6.87 -10.69
CA ILE A 332 4.99 6.47 -11.47
C ILE A 332 4.58 6.15 -12.89
N ARG A 333 5.51 6.24 -13.83
CA ARG A 333 5.28 5.84 -15.22
C ARG A 333 6.34 4.83 -15.63
N ARG A 334 5.92 3.78 -16.34
CA ARG A 334 6.86 2.86 -16.97
C ARG A 334 7.48 3.53 -18.19
N VAL A 335 8.80 3.68 -18.22
CA VAL A 335 9.52 4.38 -19.32
C VAL A 335 10.34 3.46 -20.22
N ARG A 336 10.55 2.19 -19.83
CA ARG A 336 11.35 1.22 -20.59
C ARG A 336 10.76 -0.19 -20.60
#